data_AF-A0A654TJ49-F1
#
_entry.id   AF-A0A654TJ49-F1
#
_cell.length_a   1.000
_cell.length_b   1.000
_cell.length_c   1.000
_cell.angle_alpha   90.00
_cell.angle_beta   90.00
_cell.angle_gamma   90.00
#
_symmetry.space_group_name_H-M   'P 1'
#
loop_
_entity.id
_entity.type
_entity.pdbx_description
1 polymer ?
#
loop_
_entity_poly.entity_id
_entity_poly.type
_entity_poly.pdbx_seq_one_letter_code
_entity_poly.pdbx_strand_id
1 'polypeptide(L)'
;MLFDPIHAVLWAGVAFLAFLQLTALVLNLLPIPGLDGYAALEPHLRPETQRALAPAKQFALVFRLVLFLAPTLNGWFFGVVYWLFDLSGVSHRLAAAGSVLARFWSIWF
;
A
#
# COMPACT_ATOMS: atom_id res chain seq x y z
N MET A 1 -22.61 -7.71 5.58
CA MET A 1 -21.72 -6.53 5.65
C MET A 1 -22.29 -5.56 6.66
N LEU A 2 -21.46 -4.99 7.54
CA LEU A 2 -21.86 -4.06 8.62
C LEU A 2 -22.19 -2.63 8.13
N PHE A 3 -22.33 -2.44 6.82
CA PHE A 3 -22.55 -1.12 6.23
C PHE A 3 -23.93 -0.58 6.62
N ASP A 4 -23.94 0.55 7.31
CA ASP A 4 -25.14 1.30 7.65
C ASP A 4 -25.19 2.60 6.84
N PRO A 5 -26.17 2.77 5.94
CA PRO A 5 -26.33 3.99 5.13
C PRO A 5 -26.45 5.27 5.96
N ILE A 6 -26.93 5.18 7.20
CA ILE A 6 -27.08 6.33 8.12
C ILE A 6 -25.71 6.95 8.43
N HIS A 7 -24.64 6.16 8.40
CA HIS A 7 -23.27 6.55 8.74
C HIS A 7 -22.33 6.55 7.52
N ALA A 8 -22.83 6.95 6.34
CA ALA A 8 -22.10 6.88 5.08
C ALA A 8 -20.70 7.54 5.10
N VAL A 9 -20.56 8.68 5.78
CA VAL A 9 -19.27 9.40 5.92
C VAL A 9 -18.24 8.57 6.70
N LEU A 10 -18.67 7.95 7.81
CA LEU A 10 -17.81 7.08 8.62
C LEU A 10 -17.34 5.89 7.78
N TRP A 11 -18.27 5.22 7.11
CA TRP A 11 -17.95 4.05 6.28
C TRP A 11 -17.07 4.38 5.07
N ALA A 12 -17.23 5.57 4.48
CA ALA A 12 -16.32 6.08 3.45
C ALA A 12 -14.90 6.26 4.01
N GLY A 13 -14.77 6.85 5.20
CA GLY A 13 -13.49 6.99 5.89
C GLY A 13 -12.84 5.64 6.22
N VAL A 14 -13.60 4.69 6.78
CA VAL A 14 -13.12 3.33 7.09
C VAL A 14 -12.68 2.60 5.82
N ALA A 15 -13.45 2.68 4.73
CA ALA A 15 -13.09 2.09 3.45
C ALA A 15 -11.78 2.67 2.89
N PHE A 16 -11.59 3.99 3.01
CA PHE A 16 -10.35 4.64 2.60
C PHE A 16 -9.16 4.24 3.47
N LEU A 17 -9.31 4.19 4.80
CA LEU A 17 -8.26 3.73 5.70
C LEU A 17 -7.89 2.26 5.44
N ALA A 18 -8.89 1.40 5.20
CA ALA A 18 -8.65 0.01 4.82
C ALA A 18 -7.85 -0.09 3.52
N PHE A 19 -8.17 0.72 2.52
CA PHE A 19 -7.41 0.80 1.27
C PHE A 19 -5.96 1.26 1.49
N LEU A 20 -5.74 2.30 2.29
CA LEU A 20 -4.39 2.77 2.63
C LEU A 20 -3.60 1.69 3.39
N GLN A 21 -4.25 1.03 4.35
CA GLN A 21 -3.61 -0.01 5.16
C GLN A 21 -3.24 -1.23 4.31
N LEU A 22 -4.11 -1.61 3.37
CA LEU A 22 -3.81 -2.66 2.40
C LEU A 22 -2.65 -2.28 1.49
N THR A 23 -2.62 -1.03 1.00
CA THR A 23 -1.52 -0.51 0.18
C THR A 23 -0.20 -0.58 0.94
N ALA A 24 -0.18 -0.13 2.20
CA ALA A 24 1.00 -0.17 3.06
C ALA A 24 1.44 -1.61 3.37
N LEU A 25 0.48 -2.52 3.60
CA LEU A 25 0.75 -3.94 3.79
C LEU A 25 1.43 -4.55 2.57
N VAL A 26 0.85 -4.37 1.37
CA VAL A 26 1.43 -4.91 0.12
C VAL A 26 2.82 -4.36 -0.11
N LEU A 27 3.03 -3.06 0.10
CA LEU A 27 4.35 -2.44 -0.02
C LEU A 27 5.36 -3.06 0.96
N ASN A 28 4.98 -3.21 2.23
CA ASN A 28 5.88 -3.73 3.27
C ASN A 28 6.12 -5.22 3.13
N LEU A 29 5.27 -5.99 2.46
CA LEU A 29 5.49 -7.41 2.19
C LEU A 29 6.44 -7.68 1.01
N LEU A 30 6.81 -6.67 0.22
CA LEU A 30 7.72 -6.86 -0.91
C LEU A 30 9.10 -7.36 -0.43
N PRO A 31 9.70 -8.37 -1.10
CA PRO A 31 10.98 -8.96 -0.70
C PRO A 31 12.16 -8.10 -1.18
N ILE A 32 12.17 -6.82 -0.81
CA ILE A 32 13.17 -5.85 -1.27
C ILE A 32 14.02 -5.35 -0.10
N PRO A 33 15.35 -5.39 -0.20
CA PRO A 33 16.25 -4.96 0.87
C PRO A 33 15.88 -3.58 1.43
N GLY A 34 15.67 -3.51 2.75
CA GLY A 34 15.26 -2.31 3.47
C GLY A 34 13.75 -2.07 3.54
N LEU A 35 12.93 -3.05 3.11
CA LEU A 35 11.52 -3.21 3.48
C LEU A 35 11.34 -4.36 4.48
N ASP A 36 10.21 -4.36 5.20
CA ASP A 36 9.92 -5.33 6.26
C ASP A 36 9.85 -6.78 5.73
N GLY A 37 9.33 -6.97 4.52
CA GLY A 37 9.21 -8.27 3.87
C GLY A 37 10.56 -8.91 3.60
N TYR A 38 11.57 -8.12 3.23
CA TYR A 38 12.94 -8.60 3.17
C TYR A 38 13.51 -8.89 4.56
N ALA A 39 13.26 -8.04 5.56
CA ALA A 39 13.75 -8.27 6.92
C ALA A 39 13.21 -9.58 7.52
N ALA A 40 11.97 -9.96 7.20
CA ALA A 40 11.40 -11.24 7.59
C ALA A 40 12.05 -12.44 6.86
N LEU A 41 12.44 -12.25 5.59
CA LEU A 41 13.10 -13.29 4.79
C LEU A 41 14.61 -13.40 5.08
N GLU A 42 15.25 -12.31 5.49
CA GLU A 42 16.71 -12.19 5.68
C GLU A 42 17.33 -13.33 6.51
N PRO A 43 16.77 -13.75 7.66
CA PRO A 43 17.32 -14.85 8.47
C PRO A 43 17.33 -16.21 7.74
N HIS A 44 16.47 -16.38 6.74
CA HIS A 44 16.34 -17.62 5.95
C HIS A 44 17.30 -17.65 4.75
N LEU A 45 17.94 -16.51 4.43
CA LEU A 45 18.91 -16.43 3.34
C LEU A 45 20.29 -16.94 3.80
N ARG A 46 21.07 -17.45 2.84
CA ARG A 46 22.46 -17.84 3.10
C ARG A 46 23.28 -16.61 3.54
N PRO A 47 24.28 -16.77 4.44
CA PRO A 47 25.09 -15.64 4.92
C PRO A 47 25.79 -14.84 3.81
N GLU A 48 26.17 -15.50 2.72
CA GLU A 48 26.78 -14.86 1.54
C GLU A 48 25.82 -13.88 0.86
N THR A 49 24.56 -14.29 0.68
CA THR A 49 23.51 -13.46 0.08
C THR A 49 23.17 -12.27 0.97
N GLN A 50 23.11 -12.46 2.29
CA GLN A 50 22.87 -11.36 3.23
C GLN A 50 23.95 -10.27 3.13
N ARG A 51 25.23 -10.67 3.05
CA ARG A 51 26.36 -9.74 2.90
C ARG A 51 26.32 -9.02 1.55
N ALA A 52 25.98 -9.73 0.47
CA ALA A 52 25.86 -9.13 -0.85
C ALA A 52 24.74 -8.08 -0.93
N LEU A 53 23.63 -8.29 -0.19
CA LEU A 53 22.47 -7.41 -0.20
C LEU A 53 22.49 -6.33 0.89
N ALA A 54 23.43 -6.39 1.84
CA ALA A 54 23.53 -5.39 2.90
C ALA A 54 23.65 -3.93 2.38
N PRO A 55 24.43 -3.63 1.32
CA PRO A 55 24.48 -2.28 0.76
C PRO A 55 23.17 -1.85 0.10
N ALA A 56 22.36 -2.79 -0.39
CA ALA A 56 21.11 -2.48 -1.09
C ALA A 56 20.05 -1.89 -0.15
N LYS A 57 20.11 -2.18 1.15
CA LYS A 57 19.16 -1.68 2.17
C LYS A 57 19.05 -0.14 2.19
N GLN A 58 20.12 0.59 1.88
CA GLN A 58 20.13 2.06 1.86
C GLN A 58 19.23 2.65 0.75
N PHE A 59 18.99 1.88 -0.32
CA PHE A 59 18.22 2.33 -1.47
C PHE A 59 16.71 2.08 -1.34
N ALA A 60 16.23 1.62 -0.18
CA ALA A 60 14.80 1.34 0.01
C ALA A 60 13.90 2.55 -0.27
N LEU A 61 14.34 3.77 0.09
CA LEU A 61 13.60 4.99 -0.24
C LEU A 61 13.57 5.26 -1.75
N VAL A 62 14.70 5.09 -2.43
CA VAL A 62 14.81 5.25 -3.89
C VAL A 62 13.91 4.24 -4.60
N PHE A 63 13.90 2.98 -4.13
CA PHE A 63 13.01 1.96 -4.66
C PHE A 63 11.53 2.37 -4.51
N ARG A 64 11.10 2.82 -3.33
CA ARG A 64 9.72 3.29 -3.11
C ARG A 64 9.36 4.44 -4.05
N LEU A 65 10.26 5.41 -4.21
CA LEU A 65 10.06 6.52 -5.14
C LEU A 65 9.91 6.01 -6.57
N VAL A 66 10.81 5.15 -7.05
CA VAL A 66 10.75 4.59 -8.41
C VAL A 66 9.47 3.77 -8.61
N LEU A 67 9.06 2.97 -7.63
CA LEU A 67 7.82 2.19 -7.66
C LEU A 67 6.60 3.10 -7.88
N PHE A 68 6.55 4.24 -7.17
CA PHE A 68 5.42 5.17 -7.28
C PHE A 68 5.51 6.11 -8.49
N LEU A 69 6.70 6.54 -8.91
CA LEU A 69 6.89 7.50 -10.01
C LEU A 69 6.90 6.83 -11.38
N ALA A 70 7.38 5.59 -11.51
CA ALA A 70 7.42 4.88 -12.78
C ALA A 70 5.99 4.40 -13.15
N PRO A 71 5.38 4.89 -14.24
CA PRO A 71 3.96 4.62 -14.53
C PRO A 71 3.63 3.12 -14.64
N THR A 72 4.52 2.34 -15.26
CA THR A 72 4.34 0.90 -15.42
C THR A 72 4.34 0.19 -14.07
N LEU A 73 5.32 0.46 -13.22
CA LEU A 73 5.43 -0.19 -11.91
C LEU A 73 4.29 0.23 -10.98
N ASN A 74 3.94 1.51 -10.99
CA ASN A 74 2.81 2.05 -10.26
C ASN A 74 1.50 1.34 -10.65
N GLY A 75 1.26 1.19 -11.96
CA GLY A 75 0.08 0.50 -12.48
C GLY A 75 0.00 -0.97 -12.05
N TRP A 76 1.12 -1.71 -12.12
CA TRP A 76 1.17 -3.09 -11.63
C TRP A 76 0.93 -3.18 -10.13
N PHE A 77 1.60 -2.33 -9.35
CA PHE A 77 1.47 -2.29 -7.89
C PHE A 77 0.02 -2.01 -7.46
N PHE A 78 -0.58 -0.93 -7.96
CA PHE A 78 -1.96 -0.61 -7.63
C PHE A 78 -2.94 -1.62 -8.21
N GLY A 79 -2.64 -2.26 -9.34
CA GLY A 79 -3.42 -3.37 -9.86
C GLY A 79 -3.53 -4.52 -8.85
N VAL A 80 -2.42 -4.91 -8.22
CA VAL A 80 -2.41 -5.91 -7.14
C VAL A 80 -3.19 -5.43 -5.91
N VAL A 81 -2.99 -4.18 -5.50
CA VAL A 81 -3.71 -3.60 -4.36
C VAL A 81 -5.22 -3.59 -4.60
N TYR A 82 -5.68 -3.14 -5.76
CA TYR A 82 -7.12 -3.14 -6.12
C TYR A 82 -7.68 -4.56 -6.19
N TRP A 83 -6.95 -5.49 -6.80
CA TRP A 83 -7.36 -6.89 -6.85
C TRP A 83 -7.51 -7.51 -5.44
N LEU A 84 -6.59 -7.21 -4.52
CA LEU A 84 -6.72 -7.62 -3.12
C LEU A 84 -7.86 -6.89 -2.40
N PHE A 85 -8.08 -5.61 -2.70
CA PHE A 85 -9.16 -4.82 -2.12
C PHE A 85 -10.53 -5.36 -2.52
N ASP A 86 -10.68 -5.84 -3.76
CA ASP A 86 -11.89 -6.50 -4.26
C ASP A 86 -12.28 -7.74 -3.43
N LEU A 87 -11.31 -8.44 -2.83
CA LEU A 87 -11.58 -9.58 -1.94
C LEU A 87 -12.37 -9.18 -0.69
N SER A 88 -12.30 -7.91 -0.27
CA SER A 88 -13.10 -7.40 0.85
C SER A 88 -14.58 -7.20 0.49
N GLY A 89 -14.91 -7.18 -0.81
CA GLY A 89 -16.23 -6.83 -1.34
C GLY A 89 -16.64 -5.37 -1.15
N VAL A 90 -15.76 -4.52 -0.61
CA VAL A 90 -16.02 -3.09 -0.41
C VAL A 90 -15.93 -2.36 -1.75
N SER A 91 -16.93 -1.52 -2.03
CA SER A 91 -16.97 -0.71 -3.25
C SER A 91 -15.78 0.27 -3.30
N HIS A 92 -15.01 0.23 -4.39
CA HIS A 92 -13.99 1.22 -4.70
C HIS A 92 -14.48 2.67 -4.65
N ARG A 93 -15.73 2.91 -5.04
CA ARG A 93 -16.35 4.25 -5.00
C ARG A 93 -16.49 4.77 -3.57
N LEU A 94 -16.70 3.88 -2.60
CA LEU A 94 -16.82 4.24 -1.20
C LEU A 94 -15.46 4.67 -0.63
N ALA A 95 -14.40 3.92 -0.94
CA ALA A 95 -13.03 4.30 -0.61
C ALA A 95 -12.60 5.59 -1.32
N ALA A 96 -12.99 5.78 -2.59
CA ALA A 96 -12.73 7.00 -3.34
C ALA A 96 -13.42 8.22 -2.70
N ALA A 97 -14.69 8.08 -2.30
CA ALA A 97 -15.41 9.12 -1.55
C ALA A 97 -14.70 9.44 -0.23
N GLY A 98 -14.23 8.42 0.49
CA GLY A 98 -13.41 8.60 1.68
C GLY A 98 -12.12 9.37 1.42
N SER A 99 -11.45 9.12 0.29
CA SER A 99 -10.24 9.86 -0.11
C SER A 99 -10.51 11.34 -0.40
N VAL A 100 -11.69 11.68 -0.92
CA VAL A 100 -12.11 13.07 -1.15
C VAL A 100 -12.39 13.74 0.19
N LEU A 101 -13.15 13.07 1.07
CA LEU A 101 -13.45 13.56 2.41
C LEU A 101 -12.19 13.75 3.27
N ALA A 102 -11.22 12.84 3.18
CA ALA A 102 -9.98 12.91 3.93
C ALA A 102 -9.07 14.05 3.45
N ARG A 103 -9.14 14.44 2.16
CA ARG A 103 -8.40 15.56 1.58
C ARG A 103 -9.20 16.86 1.66
N PHE A 104 -9.73 17.15 2.84
CA PHE A 104 -10.59 18.32 3.09
C PHE A 104 -9.95 19.65 2.65
N TRP A 105 -8.62 19.76 2.70
CA TRP A 105 -7.87 20.95 2.28
C TRP A 105 -7.91 21.21 0.76
N SER A 106 -8.15 20.18 -0.07
CA SER A 106 -8.22 20.32 -1.53
C SER A 106 -9.48 21.04 -2.04
N ILE A 107 -10.42 21.33 -1.14
CA ILE A 107 -11.68 22.02 -1.46
C ILE A 107 -11.53 23.55 -1.27
N TRP A 108 -10.48 23.99 -0.56
CA TRP A 108 -10.23 25.40 -0.24
C TRP A 108 -9.21 26.07 -1.16
N PHE A 109 -8.64 25.33 -2.12
CA PHE A 109 -7.73 25.79 -3.16
C PHE A 109 -8.22 25.29 -4.52
#